data_AF-A0A7J4EE59-F1
#
_entry.id   AF-A0A7J4EE59-F1
#
_cell.length_a   1.000
_cell.length_b   1.000
_cell.length_c   1.000
_cell.angle_alpha   90.00
_cell.angle_beta   90.00
_cell.angle_gamma   90.00
#
_symmetry.space_group_name_H-M   'P 1'
#
loop_
_entity.id
_entity.type
_entity.pdbx_description
1 polymer ?
#
loop_
_entity_poly.entity_id
_entity_poly.type
_entity_poly.pdbx_seq_one_letter_code
_entity_poly.pdbx_strand_id
1 'polypeptide(L)' 'MKKEELIRLHTLLVQMKKCFEEASLGNDFEKYNELGITPLNAQRSKEEHKQAILVLASELASMAAKKLSCGMKKTLK' A
#
# COMPACT_ATOMS: atom_id res chain seq x y z
N MET A 1 14.52 11.85 7.65
CA MET A 1 14.32 10.39 7.51
C MET A 1 15.59 9.74 6.98
N LYS A 2 16.11 8.71 7.66
CA LYS A 2 17.23 7.91 7.17
C LYS A 2 16.75 7.02 6.00
N LYS A 3 17.63 6.77 5.02
CA LYS A 3 17.28 5.98 3.82
C LYS A 3 16.85 4.55 4.19
N GLU A 4 17.52 3.97 5.18
CA GLU A 4 17.21 2.66 5.74
C GLU A 4 15.79 2.56 6.33
N GLU A 5 15.36 3.57 7.09
CA GLU A 5 14.01 3.60 7.65
C GLU A 5 12.94 3.71 6.57
N LEU A 6 13.24 4.45 5.51
CA LEU A 6 12.33 4.58 4.37
C LEU A 6 12.17 3.24 3.64
N ILE A 7 13.27 2.50 3.45
CA ILE A 7 13.24 1.16 2.86
C ILE A 7 12.47 0.19 3.78
N ARG A 8 12.71 0.23 5.10
CA ARG A 8 11.98 -0.61 6.06
C ARG A 8 10.47 -0.33 6.05
N LEU A 9 10.07 0.95 6.05
CA LEU A 9 8.67 1.34 5.96
C LEU A 9 8.05 0.88 4.64
N HIS A 10 8.76 1.04 3.53
CA HIS A 10 8.31 0.59 2.22
C HIS A 10 8.10 -0.93 2.19
N THR A 11 9.04 -1.71 2.75
CA THR A 11 8.93 -3.16 2.88
C THR A 11 7.73 -3.58 3.72
N LEU A 12 7.45 -2.88 4.82
CA LEU A 12 6.27 -3.16 5.66
C LEU A 12 4.97 -2.93 4.87
N LEU A 13 4.89 -1.83 4.14
CA LEU A 13 3.73 -1.48 3.33
C LEU A 13 3.49 -2.50 2.20
N VAL A 14 4.55 -2.99 1.55
CA VAL A 14 4.44 -4.07 0.55
C VAL A 14 3.93 -5.38 1.15
N GLN A 15 4.32 -5.70 2.40
CA GLN A 15 3.76 -6.87 3.10
C GLN A 15 2.28 -6.69 3.41
N MET A 16 1.86 -5.48 3.81
CA MET A 16 0.44 -5.18 3.99
C MET A 16 -0.32 -5.36 2.67
N LYS A 17 0.18 -4.80 1.56
CA LYS A 17 -0.38 -5.00 0.21
C LYS A 17 -0.63 -6.49 -0.05
N LYS A 18 0.38 -7.35 0.13
CA LYS A 18 0.24 -8.80 -0.08
C LYS A 18 -0.85 -9.41 0.77
N CYS A 19 -0.95 -9.04 2.04
CA CYS A 19 -2.02 -9.50 2.93
C CYS A 19 -3.42 -9.11 2.41
N PHE A 20 -3.58 -7.92 1.84
CA PHE A 20 -4.84 -7.50 1.20
C PHE A 20 -5.14 -8.27 -0.09
N GLU A 21 -4.11 -8.55 -0.91
CA GLU A 21 -4.23 -9.39 -2.11
C GLU A 21 -4.64 -10.83 -1.74
N GLU A 22 -3.99 -11.44 -0.74
CA GLU A 22 -4.31 -12.76 -0.21
C GLU A 22 -5.72 -12.84 0.38
N ALA A 23 -6.16 -11.78 1.06
CA ALA A 23 -7.51 -11.67 1.59
C ALA A 23 -8.58 -11.44 0.50
N SER A 24 -8.21 -11.45 -0.79
CA SER A 24 -9.09 -11.13 -1.92
C SER A 24 -9.80 -9.79 -1.76
N LEU A 25 -9.17 -8.84 -1.04
CA LEU A 25 -9.77 -7.55 -0.69
C LEU A 25 -9.67 -6.51 -1.82
N GLY A 26 -9.23 -6.93 -3.01
CA GLY A 26 -9.58 -6.31 -4.27
C GLY A 26 -9.26 -4.82 -4.38
N ASN A 27 -8.01 -4.52 -4.70
CA ASN A 27 -7.65 -3.41 -5.56
C ASN A 27 -6.29 -3.80 -6.13
N ASP A 28 -6.19 -4.04 -7.44
CA ASP A 28 -4.90 -4.11 -8.10
C ASP A 28 -4.21 -2.78 -7.78
N PHE A 29 -3.09 -2.84 -7.06
CA PHE A 29 -2.30 -1.68 -6.65
C PHE A 29 -1.60 -1.09 -7.88
N GLU A 30 -2.39 -0.71 -8.88
CA GLU A 30 -1.98 -0.42 -10.24
C GLU A 30 -1.13 0.84 -10.25
N LYS A 31 -1.56 1.88 -9.54
CA LYS A 31 -0.79 3.13 -9.38
C LYS A 31 0.57 2.90 -8.75
N TYR A 32 0.64 2.00 -7.77
CA TYR A 32 1.92 1.62 -7.19
C TYR A 32 2.78 0.78 -8.14
N ASN A 33 2.17 -0.17 -8.86
CA ASN A 33 2.87 -1.01 -9.83
C ASN A 33 3.40 -0.17 -11.01
N GLU A 34 2.67 0.86 -11.45
CA GLU A 34 3.08 1.81 -12.50
C GLU A 34 4.36 2.57 -12.14
N LEU A 35 4.58 2.84 -10.85
CA LEU A 35 5.81 3.47 -10.39
C LEU A 35 7.02 2.53 -10.59
N GLY A 36 6.82 1.21 -10.62
CA GLY A 36 7.91 0.23 -10.79
C GLY A 36 8.96 0.27 -9.68
N ILE A 37 8.59 0.78 -8.50
CA ILE A 37 9.52 1.02 -7.39
C ILE A 37 9.33 -0.01 -6.31
N THR A 38 10.35 -0.84 -6.14
CA THR A 38 10.37 -1.91 -5.13
C THR A 38 11.34 -1.54 -4.00
N PRO A 39 11.10 -1.96 -2.75
CA PRO A 39 12.06 -1.79 -1.65
C PRO A 39 13.46 -2.38 -1.94
N LEU A 40 13.56 -3.35 -2.86
CA LEU A 40 14.82 -3.93 -3.35
C LEU A 40 15.67 -2.91 -4.15
N ASN A 41 15.04 -1.89 -4.72
CA ASN A 41 15.72 -0.87 -5.54
C ASN A 41 16.35 0.21 -4.66
N ALA A 42 17.17 -0.16 -3.67
CA ALA A 42 17.79 0.76 -2.72
C ALA A 42 18.75 1.77 -3.38
N GLN A 43 19.12 1.61 -4.66
CA GLN A 43 19.86 2.60 -5.43
C GLN A 43 19.00 3.77 -5.93
N ARG A 44 17.66 3.63 -5.95
CA ARG A 44 16.74 4.70 -6.34
C ARG A 44 16.74 5.84 -5.31
N SER A 45 16.28 7.00 -5.76
CA SER A 45 16.32 8.22 -4.97
C SER A 45 15.43 8.14 -3.73
N LYS A 46 15.77 8.93 -2.71
CA LYS A 46 14.95 9.03 -1.49
C LYS A 46 13.53 9.52 -1.81
N GLU A 47 13.38 10.38 -2.82
CA GLU A 47 12.10 10.93 -3.27
C GLU A 47 11.19 9.84 -3.89
N GLU A 48 11.78 8.99 -4.73
CA GLU A 48 11.12 7.88 -5.41
C GLU A 48 10.49 6.91 -4.41
N HIS A 49 11.24 6.52 -3.37
CA HIS A 49 10.69 5.68 -2.32
C HIS A 49 9.61 6.39 -1.49
N LYS A 50 9.70 7.71 -1.26
CA LYS A 50 8.63 8.46 -0.58
C LYS A 50 7.35 8.49 -1.40
N GLN A 51 7.46 8.70 -2.72
CA GLN A 51 6.33 8.67 -3.63
C GLN A 51 5.67 7.29 -3.63
N ALA A 52 6.46 6.21 -3.74
CA ALA A 52 5.95 4.85 -3.67
C ALA A 52 5.21 4.56 -2.36
N ILE A 53 5.77 4.98 -1.22
CA ILE A 53 5.14 4.87 0.10
C ILE A 53 3.81 5.63 0.15
N LEU A 54 3.78 6.87 -0.33
CA LEU A 54 2.58 7.71 -0.32
C LEU A 54 1.44 7.12 -1.17
N VAL A 55 1.78 6.63 -2.37
CA VAL A 55 0.81 6.00 -3.26
C VAL A 55 0.28 4.71 -2.64
N LEU A 56 1.17 3.82 -2.17
CA LEU A 56 0.75 2.56 -1.56
C LEU A 56 -0.12 2.78 -0.32
N ALA A 57 0.26 3.71 0.56
CA ALA A 57 -0.51 4.07 1.75
C ALA A 57 -1.88 4.64 1.39
N SER A 58 -1.97 5.46 0.35
CA SER A 58 -3.23 6.05 -0.12
C SER A 58 -4.18 4.98 -0.68
N GLU A 59 -3.66 4.03 -1.46
CA GLU A 59 -4.46 2.90 -1.96
C GLU A 59 -4.93 2.00 -0.83
N LEU A 60 -4.03 1.64 0.11
CA LEU A 60 -4.39 0.89 1.31
C LEU A 60 -5.48 1.59 2.13
N ALA A 61 -5.36 2.90 2.34
CA ALA A 61 -6.34 3.69 3.07
C ALA A 61 -7.69 3.73 2.32
N SER A 62 -7.69 3.89 1.00
CA SER A 62 -8.91 3.86 0.19
C SER A 62 -9.60 2.50 0.26
N MET A 63 -8.85 1.40 0.23
CA MET A 63 -9.38 0.05 0.38
C MET A 63 -9.98 -0.16 1.78
N ALA A 64 -9.25 0.22 2.82
CA ALA A 64 -9.73 0.13 4.21
C ALA A 64 -11.01 0.95 4.42
N ALA A 65 -11.08 2.16 3.86
CA ALA A 65 -12.27 3.02 3.92
C ALA A 65 -13.47 2.40 3.19
N LYS A 66 -13.26 1.81 1.99
CA LYS A 66 -14.31 1.06 1.27
C LYS A 66 -14.85 -0.12 2.10
N LYS A 67 -14.00 -0.79 2.87
CA LYS A 67 -14.42 -1.90 3.74
C LYS A 67 -15.25 -1.42 4.94
N LEU A 68 -14.86 -0.31 5.57
CA LEU A 68 -15.62 0.33 6.66
C LEU A 68 -17.01 0.77 6.19
N SER A 69 -17.14 1.29 4.97
CA SER A 69 -18.44 1.70 4.42
C SER A 69 -19.31 0.52 3.94
N CYS A 70 -18.72 -0.64 3.61
CA CYS A 70 -19.45 -1.85 3.25
C CYS A 70 -19.96 -2.65 4.48
N GLY A 71 -19.34 -2.47 5.64
CA GLY A 71 -19.65 -3.22 6.88
C GLY A 71 -20.96 -2.86 7.59
N MET A 72 -21.58 -1.70 7.31
CA MET A 72 -22.78 -1.24 8.04
C MET A 72 -24.13 -1.60 7.39
N LYS A 73 -24.16 -2.33 6.27
CA LYS A 73 -25.42 -2.73 5.61
C LYS A 73 -25.93 -4.13 5.97
N LYS A 74 -25.31 -4.86 6.90
CA LYS A 74 -25.65 -6.29 7.17
C LYS A 74 -26.24 -6.62 8.54
N THR A 75 -26.74 -5.66 9.29
CA THR A 75 -27.56 -5.94 10.50
C THR A 75 -28.86 -5.16 10.47
N LEU A 76 -29.75 -5.51 9.54
CA LEU A 76 -31.18 -5.30 9.71
C LEU A 76 -31.93 -6.33 8.86
N LYS A 77 -32.06 -7.54 9.39
CA LYS A 77 -33.20 -8.41 9.08
C LYS A 77 -33.48 -9.30 10.28
#